data_AF-A0A521KXM4-F1
#
_entry.id   AF-A0A521KXM4-F1
#
_cell.length_a   1.000
_cell.length_b   1.000
_cell.length_c   1.000
_cell.angle_alpha   90.00
_cell.angle_beta   90.00
_cell.angle_gamma   90.00
#
_symmetry.space_group_name_H-M   'P 1'
#
loop_
_entity.id
_entity.type
_entity.pdbx_description
1 polymer ?
#
loop_
_entity_poly.entity_id
_entity_poly.type
_entity_poly.pdbx_seq_one_letter_code
_entity_poly.pdbx_strand_id
1 'polypeptide(L)'
;DPRVLARFALHVKTGEPIPAELVERMRRADECGKATHVLVQMFYARLALDYHLRPPDARELGERLVELKRALLPFEHLEGTHFEASFGHLHGYSAMYYTYMWSLVIAKDVLARFGTDLMDRGTAERWRADVLAPGGSRDAADLVRAFLGRESRFDALELWLRRSEVGAGARK
;
A
#
# COMPACT_ATOMS: atom_id res chain seq x y z
N ASP A 1 12.69 -10.42 -3.30
CA ASP A 1 14.13 -10.64 -3.55
C ASP A 1 14.32 -12.11 -3.89
N PRO A 2 14.85 -12.44 -5.09
CA PRO A 2 15.05 -13.83 -5.51
C PRO A 2 15.93 -14.63 -4.53
N ARG A 3 16.93 -13.99 -3.90
CA ARG A 3 17.82 -14.63 -2.92
C ARG A 3 17.06 -15.07 -1.68
N VAL A 4 16.06 -14.28 -1.27
CA VAL A 4 15.23 -14.59 -0.09
C VAL A 4 14.24 -15.69 -0.40
N LEU A 5 13.55 -15.62 -1.54
CA LEU A 5 12.58 -16.63 -1.94
C LEU A 5 13.23 -18.00 -2.15
N ALA A 6 14.43 -18.06 -2.73
CA ALA A 6 15.16 -19.31 -2.94
C ALA A 6 15.46 -20.08 -1.63
N ARG A 7 15.41 -19.44 -0.46
CA ARG A 7 15.63 -20.09 0.84
C ARG A 7 14.46 -20.96 1.31
N PHE A 8 13.25 -20.75 0.77
CA PHE A 8 12.05 -21.46 1.24
C PHE A 8 11.04 -21.85 0.14
N ALA A 9 11.06 -21.19 -1.02
CA ALA A 9 10.20 -21.52 -2.14
C ALA A 9 10.88 -22.60 -3.00
N LEU A 10 10.61 -23.86 -2.67
CA LEU A 10 11.17 -25.04 -3.33
C LEU A 10 10.09 -25.78 -4.13
N HIS A 11 10.45 -26.33 -5.28
CA HIS A 11 9.55 -27.13 -6.09
C HIS A 11 9.19 -28.44 -5.37
N VAL A 12 7.90 -28.76 -5.26
CA VAL A 12 7.40 -29.87 -4.43
C VAL A 12 7.97 -31.25 -4.79
N LYS A 13 8.31 -31.48 -6.07
CA LYS A 13 8.90 -32.76 -6.54
C LYS A 13 10.43 -32.77 -6.59
N THR A 14 11.05 -31.78 -7.24
CA THR A 14 12.49 -31.74 -7.47
C THR A 14 13.29 -31.13 -6.31
N GLY A 15 12.64 -30.39 -5.41
CA GLY A 15 13.30 -29.63 -4.34
C GLY A 15 14.07 -28.41 -4.84
N GLU A 16 14.05 -28.11 -6.13
CA GLU A 16 14.78 -26.98 -6.71
C GLU A 16 14.19 -25.64 -6.25
N PRO A 17 15.03 -24.64 -5.95
CA PRO A 17 14.57 -23.33 -5.56
C PRO A 17 13.89 -22.60 -6.72
N ILE A 18 13.00 -21.66 -6.38
CA ILE A 18 12.36 -20.79 -7.37
C ILE A 18 13.40 -20.09 -8.26
N PRO A 19 13.27 -20.16 -9.60
CA PRO A 19 14.19 -19.49 -10.52
C PRO A 19 14.16 -17.96 -10.35
N ALA A 20 15.34 -17.33 -10.30
CA ALA A 20 15.44 -15.87 -10.17
C ALA A 20 14.72 -15.13 -11.31
N GLU A 21 14.78 -15.65 -12.54
CA GLU A 21 14.09 -15.07 -13.68
C GLU A 21 12.56 -15.04 -13.49
N LEU A 22 11.99 -16.09 -12.90
CA LEU A 22 10.56 -16.14 -12.59
C LEU A 22 10.21 -15.07 -11.55
N VAL A 23 11.02 -14.90 -10.52
CA VAL A 23 10.82 -13.84 -9.51
C VAL A 23 10.85 -12.47 -10.17
N GLU A 24 11.79 -12.20 -11.07
CA GLU A 24 11.84 -10.93 -11.78
C GLU A 24 10.59 -10.73 -12.65
N ARG A 25 10.09 -11.75 -13.35
CA ARG A 25 8.80 -11.68 -14.07
C ARG A 25 7.62 -11.35 -13.15
N MET A 26 7.57 -11.97 -11.96
CA MET A 26 6.53 -11.70 -10.97
C MET A 26 6.59 -10.25 -10.48
N ARG A 27 7.78 -9.68 -10.29
CA ARG A 27 7.94 -8.26 -9.91
C ARG A 27 7.41 -7.33 -10.99
N ARG A 28 7.66 -7.63 -12.27
CA ARG A 28 7.07 -6.87 -13.38
C ARG A 28 5.56 -6.91 -13.36
N ALA A 29 5.01 -8.11 -13.14
CA ALA A 29 3.57 -8.32 -13.07
C ALA A 29 2.93 -7.58 -11.89
N ASP A 30 3.61 -7.47 -10.75
CA ASP A 30 3.16 -6.73 -9.55
C ASP A 30 2.96 -5.22 -9.81
N GLU A 31 3.66 -4.64 -10.79
CA GLU A 31 3.49 -3.24 -11.19
C GLU A 31 2.20 -3.02 -12.02
N CYS A 32 1.63 -4.09 -12.59
CA CYS A 32 0.41 -4.00 -13.39
C CYS A 32 -0.80 -3.65 -12.52
N GLY A 33 -1.58 -2.64 -12.93
CA GLY A 33 -2.78 -2.22 -12.19
C GLY A 33 -2.48 -1.41 -10.91
N LYS A 34 -1.21 -1.14 -10.58
CA LYS A 34 -0.80 -0.36 -9.40
C LYS A 34 -1.49 1.00 -9.29
N ALA A 35 -1.58 1.74 -10.39
CA ALA A 35 -2.25 3.04 -10.40
C ALA A 35 -3.74 2.91 -10.09
N THR A 36 -4.43 1.98 -10.74
CA THR A 36 -5.85 1.68 -10.48
C THR A 36 -6.07 1.24 -9.03
N HIS A 37 -5.19 0.40 -8.49
CA HIS A 37 -5.26 -0.02 -7.09
C HIS A 37 -5.19 1.20 -6.14
N VAL A 38 -4.26 2.12 -6.37
CA VAL A 38 -4.12 3.34 -5.56
C VAL A 38 -5.35 4.24 -5.69
N LEU A 39 -5.90 4.40 -6.89
CA LEU A 39 -7.14 5.16 -7.09
C LEU A 39 -8.34 4.54 -6.35
N VAL A 40 -8.44 3.20 -6.33
CA VAL A 40 -9.45 2.49 -5.55
C VAL A 40 -9.28 2.74 -4.05
N GLN A 41 -8.05 2.71 -3.53
CA GLN A 41 -7.79 3.05 -2.13
C GLN A 41 -8.16 4.52 -1.80
N MET A 42 -7.89 5.45 -2.72
CA MET A 42 -8.29 6.86 -2.57
C MET A 42 -9.81 7.03 -2.58
N PHE A 43 -10.51 6.30 -3.46
CA PHE A 43 -11.97 6.26 -3.48
C PHE A 43 -12.54 5.78 -2.15
N TYR A 44 -12.05 4.65 -1.63
CA TYR A 44 -12.49 4.12 -0.35
C TYR A 44 -12.20 5.06 0.83
N ALA A 45 -11.01 5.65 0.87
CA ALA A 45 -10.64 6.62 1.89
C ALA A 45 -11.56 7.85 1.87
N ARG A 46 -11.83 8.39 0.69
CA ARG A 46 -12.69 9.56 0.55
C ARG A 46 -14.15 9.27 0.86
N LEU A 47 -14.66 8.14 0.38
CA LEU A 47 -16.02 7.68 0.65
C LEU A 47 -16.25 7.50 2.15
N ALA A 48 -15.33 6.79 2.81
CA ALA A 48 -15.40 6.54 4.25
C ALA A 48 -15.37 7.85 5.05
N LEU A 49 -14.50 8.80 4.70
CA LEU A 49 -14.48 10.11 5.36
C LEU A 49 -15.80 10.86 5.14
N ASP A 50 -16.22 11.01 3.89
CA ASP A 50 -17.41 11.80 3.53
C ASP A 50 -18.68 11.30 4.23
N TYR A 51 -18.83 9.97 4.35
CA TYR A 51 -19.97 9.34 5.03
C TYR A 51 -20.02 9.60 6.53
N HIS A 52 -18.89 9.98 7.14
CA HIS A 52 -18.78 10.23 8.58
C HIS A 52 -18.66 11.73 8.92
N LEU A 53 -18.67 12.63 7.94
CA LEU A 53 -18.60 14.08 8.18
C LEU A 53 -19.94 14.67 8.62
N ARG A 54 -21.06 14.02 8.30
CA ARG A 54 -22.42 14.51 8.55
C ARG A 54 -23.38 13.34 8.84
N PRO A 55 -24.53 13.60 9.50
CA PRO A 55 -25.57 12.59 9.68
C PRO A 55 -25.99 11.97 8.33
N PRO A 56 -26.25 10.65 8.29
CA PRO A 56 -26.50 9.96 7.02
C PRO A 56 -27.89 10.26 6.45
N ASP A 57 -27.94 10.62 5.17
CA ASP A 57 -29.14 10.57 4.33
C ASP A 57 -28.90 9.59 3.17
N ALA A 58 -29.78 8.60 3.01
CA ALA A 58 -29.56 7.50 2.06
C ALA A 58 -29.40 7.97 0.61
N ARG A 59 -30.13 9.03 0.21
CA ARG A 59 -30.04 9.57 -1.14
C ARG A 59 -28.71 10.29 -1.34
N GLU A 60 -28.33 11.15 -0.41
CA GLU A 60 -27.06 11.88 -0.47
C GLU A 60 -25.85 10.93 -0.50
N LEU A 61 -25.89 9.84 0.28
CA LEU A 61 -24.83 8.83 0.30
C LEU A 61 -24.69 8.14 -1.07
N GLY A 62 -25.80 7.70 -1.67
CA GLY A 62 -25.82 7.09 -2.99
C GLY A 62 -25.29 8.03 -4.08
N GLU A 63 -25.76 9.29 -4.10
CA GLU A 63 -25.29 10.31 -5.03
C GLU A 63 -23.78 10.56 -4.87
N ARG A 64 -23.30 10.66 -3.62
CA ARG A 64 -21.88 10.87 -3.31
C ARG A 64 -20.99 9.72 -3.77
N LEU A 65 -21.44 8.48 -3.60
CA LEU A 65 -20.72 7.32 -4.08
C LEU A 65 -20.55 7.33 -5.60
N VAL A 66 -21.62 7.64 -6.34
CA VAL A 66 -21.58 7.71 -7.80
C VAL A 66 -20.65 8.83 -8.27
N GLU A 67 -20.74 10.01 -7.63
CA GLU A 67 -19.85 11.13 -7.89
C GLU A 67 -18.37 10.74 -7.72
N LEU A 68 -18.02 10.15 -6.56
CA LEU A 68 -16.66 9.73 -6.26
C LEU A 68 -16.15 8.63 -7.20
N LYS A 69 -16.98 7.65 -7.56
CA LYS A 69 -16.61 6.62 -8.55
C LYS A 69 -16.25 7.25 -9.89
N ARG A 70 -17.07 8.17 -10.40
CA ARG A 70 -16.79 8.88 -11.66
C ARG A 70 -15.54 9.76 -11.59
N ALA A 71 -15.29 10.39 -10.44
CA ALA A 71 -14.17 11.30 -10.27
C ALA A 71 -12.81 10.59 -10.11
N LEU A 72 -12.80 9.41 -9.46
CA LEU A 72 -11.56 8.76 -9.04
C LEU A 72 -11.27 7.44 -9.75
N LEU A 73 -12.28 6.74 -10.25
CA LEU A 73 -12.10 5.42 -10.84
C LEU A 73 -12.24 5.46 -12.37
N PRO A 74 -11.48 4.62 -13.10
CA PRO A 74 -11.58 4.53 -14.55
C PRO A 74 -12.76 3.65 -15.03
N PHE A 75 -13.71 3.34 -14.14
CA PHE A 75 -14.81 2.41 -14.39
C PHE A 75 -16.15 3.10 -14.19
N GLU A 76 -17.13 2.75 -15.03
CA GLU A 76 -18.48 3.26 -14.88
C GLU A 76 -19.17 2.69 -13.64
N HIS A 77 -20.06 3.48 -13.05
CA HIS A 77 -20.92 3.00 -11.97
C HIS A 77 -21.98 2.07 -12.55
N LEU A 78 -22.10 0.87 -11.99
CA LEU A 78 -23.16 -0.08 -12.34
C LEU A 78 -24.41 0.23 -11.53
N GLU A 79 -25.48 0.65 -12.21
CA GLU A 79 -26.77 0.93 -11.58
C GLU A 79 -27.36 -0.30 -10.87
N GLY A 80 -28.16 -0.06 -9.83
CA GLY A 80 -28.74 -1.11 -9.01
C GLY A 80 -27.75 -1.77 -8.03
N THR A 81 -26.51 -1.28 -7.95
CA THR A 81 -25.52 -1.76 -6.96
C THR A 81 -25.43 -0.85 -5.74
N HIS A 82 -25.19 -1.47 -4.59
CA HIS A 82 -24.99 -0.79 -3.30
C HIS A 82 -23.66 -1.25 -2.68
N PHE A 83 -22.55 -0.77 -3.25
CA PHE A 83 -21.20 -1.13 -2.79
C PHE A 83 -20.98 -0.76 -1.32
N GLU A 84 -21.51 0.38 -0.90
CA GLU A 84 -21.46 0.87 0.47
C GLU A 84 -22.09 -0.10 1.48
N ALA A 85 -23.11 -0.86 1.09
CA ALA A 85 -23.75 -1.86 1.95
C ALA A 85 -22.88 -3.11 2.17
N SER A 86 -21.91 -3.38 1.27
CA SER A 86 -20.94 -4.45 1.42
C SER A 86 -19.57 -3.96 1.87
N PHE A 87 -19.38 -2.64 2.01
CA PHE A 87 -18.12 -2.06 2.43
C PHE A 87 -17.98 -2.10 3.95
N GLY A 88 -17.63 -3.28 4.48
CA GLY A 88 -17.58 -3.56 5.91
C GLY A 88 -16.70 -2.60 6.73
N HIS A 89 -15.68 -1.98 6.15
CA HIS A 89 -14.82 -1.00 6.83
C HIS A 89 -15.56 0.25 7.28
N LEU A 90 -16.72 0.58 6.70
CA LEU A 90 -17.56 1.66 7.21
C LEU A 90 -17.99 1.38 8.67
N HIS A 91 -18.02 0.11 9.08
CA HIS A 91 -18.23 -0.32 10.46
C HIS A 91 -16.91 -0.71 11.12
N GLY A 92 -16.63 -0.18 12.31
CA GLY A 92 -15.39 -0.42 13.06
C GLY A 92 -14.19 0.42 12.61
N TYR A 93 -13.87 0.44 11.31
CA TYR A 93 -12.80 1.30 10.76
C TYR A 93 -13.29 2.75 10.52
N SER A 94 -14.59 2.92 10.23
CA SER A 94 -15.25 4.22 10.13
C SER A 94 -14.49 5.16 9.16
N ALA A 95 -14.28 6.42 9.54
CA ALA A 95 -13.57 7.43 8.75
C ALA A 95 -12.07 7.15 8.53
N MET A 96 -11.50 6.11 9.15
CA MET A 96 -10.05 5.89 9.22
C MET A 96 -9.48 5.12 8.04
N TYR A 97 -10.26 4.82 6.98
CA TYR A 97 -9.77 4.02 5.85
C TYR A 97 -8.53 4.64 5.16
N TYR A 98 -8.36 5.98 5.21
CA TYR A 98 -7.17 6.66 4.68
C TYR A 98 -5.85 6.15 5.28
N THR A 99 -5.90 5.53 6.47
CA THR A 99 -4.73 5.01 7.17
C THR A 99 -3.98 3.91 6.41
N TYR A 100 -4.64 3.18 5.50
CA TYR A 100 -3.96 2.22 4.62
C TYR A 100 -2.91 2.89 3.73
N MET A 101 -3.28 4.00 3.09
CA MET A 101 -2.36 4.73 2.21
C MET A 101 -1.40 5.61 2.99
N TRP A 102 -1.84 6.17 4.12
CA TRP A 102 -0.96 6.86 5.06
C TRP A 102 0.17 5.96 5.58
N SER A 103 -0.18 4.75 6.04
CA SER A 103 0.81 3.78 6.52
C SER A 103 1.70 3.27 5.40
N LEU A 104 1.20 3.19 4.15
CA LEU A 104 2.03 2.86 2.99
C LEU A 104 3.10 3.93 2.71
N VAL A 105 2.79 5.22 2.86
CA VAL A 105 3.81 6.31 2.77
C VAL A 105 4.94 6.03 3.76
N ILE A 106 4.60 5.83 5.02
CA ILE A 106 5.57 5.56 6.10
C ILE A 106 6.35 4.28 5.80
N ALA A 107 5.68 3.21 5.40
CA ALA A 107 6.30 1.92 5.12
C ALA A 107 7.32 2.01 3.97
N LYS A 108 7.03 2.77 2.90
CA LYS A 108 7.98 2.98 1.80
C LYS A 108 9.21 3.77 2.26
N ASP A 109 9.02 4.78 3.10
CA ASP A 109 10.12 5.60 3.64
C ASP A 109 11.01 4.81 4.62
N VAL A 110 10.39 3.99 5.49
CA VAL A 110 11.08 3.01 6.36
C VAL A 110 11.86 2.01 5.51
N LEU A 111 11.24 1.43 4.48
CA LEU A 111 11.90 0.45 3.60
C LEU A 111 13.12 1.05 2.89
N ALA A 112 13.07 2.33 2.53
CA ALA A 112 14.19 3.02 1.90
C ALA A 112 15.45 3.04 2.79
N ARG A 113 15.30 2.94 4.13
CA ARG A 113 16.44 2.81 5.06
C ARG A 113 17.21 1.50 4.96
N PHE A 114 16.57 0.45 4.46
CA PHE A 114 17.24 -0.83 4.21
C PHE A 114 18.02 -0.82 2.87
N GLY A 115 17.78 0.18 2.00
CA GLY A 115 18.46 0.29 0.71
C GLY A 115 18.26 -0.95 -0.16
N THR A 116 19.36 -1.49 -0.69
CA THR A 116 19.35 -2.69 -1.55
C THR A 116 19.45 -4.00 -0.78
N ASP A 117 19.74 -3.95 0.52
CA ASP A 117 19.87 -5.14 1.36
C ASP A 117 18.84 -5.14 2.50
N LEU A 118 17.69 -5.77 2.23
CA LEU A 118 16.64 -5.94 3.23
C LEU A 118 17.04 -6.88 4.39
N MET A 119 18.20 -7.55 4.29
CA MET A 119 18.73 -8.43 5.33
C MET A 119 19.82 -7.77 6.17
N ASP A 120 20.05 -6.45 6.02
CA ASP A 120 20.98 -5.72 6.87
C ASP A 120 20.56 -5.80 8.34
N ARG A 121 21.35 -6.55 9.12
CA ARG A 121 21.08 -6.82 10.54
C ARG A 121 21.06 -5.53 11.36
N GLY A 122 21.97 -4.60 11.09
CA GLY A 122 22.06 -3.35 11.84
C GLY A 122 20.78 -2.51 11.72
N THR A 123 20.25 -2.39 10.50
CA THR A 123 18.99 -1.67 10.25
C THR A 123 17.78 -2.43 10.83
N ALA A 124 17.74 -3.76 10.73
CA ALA A 124 16.70 -4.56 11.34
C ALA A 124 16.67 -4.46 12.88
N GLU A 125 17.84 -4.43 13.53
CA GLU A 125 17.97 -4.29 14.99
C GLU A 125 17.50 -2.91 15.45
N ARG A 126 17.86 -1.83 14.72
CA ARG A 126 17.31 -0.49 14.98
C ARG A 126 15.80 -0.45 14.79
N TRP A 127 15.27 -1.01 13.71
CA TRP A 127 13.82 -1.08 13.48
C TRP A 127 13.09 -1.77 14.64
N ARG A 128 13.65 -2.90 15.12
CA ARG A 128 13.11 -3.61 16.27
C ARG A 128 13.16 -2.75 17.53
N ALA A 129 14.29 -2.10 17.83
CA ALA A 129 14.47 -1.33 19.05
C ALA A 129 13.63 -0.04 19.05
N ASP A 130 13.62 0.68 17.94
CA ASP A 130 13.05 2.03 17.85
C ASP A 130 11.55 2.01 17.57
N VAL A 131 11.02 0.98 16.90
CA VAL A 131 9.61 0.97 16.45
C VAL A 131 8.82 -0.22 17.00
N LEU A 132 9.35 -1.44 16.93
CA LEU A 132 8.57 -2.62 17.34
C LEU A 132 8.53 -2.82 18.87
N ALA A 133 9.68 -2.75 19.53
CA ALA A 133 9.79 -3.03 20.96
C ALA A 133 8.99 -2.06 21.85
N PRO A 134 8.88 -0.75 21.55
CA PRO A 134 8.06 0.16 22.34
C PRO A 134 6.55 -0.10 22.20
N GLY A 135 6.09 -0.76 21.13
CA GLY A 135 4.67 -0.97 20.86
C GLY A 135 3.88 0.34 20.90
N GLY A 136 2.74 0.35 21.61
CA GLY A 136 1.90 1.54 21.78
C GLY A 136 2.29 2.46 22.94
N SER A 137 3.48 2.32 23.53
CA SER A 137 3.90 3.14 24.69
C SER A 137 4.28 4.58 24.36
N ARG A 138 4.43 4.91 23.07
CA ARG A 138 4.80 6.23 22.54
C ARG A 138 4.06 6.49 21.23
N ASP A 139 3.97 7.75 20.84
CA ASP A 139 3.36 8.14 19.57
C ASP A 139 4.10 7.52 18.38
N ALA A 140 3.34 6.95 17.44
CA ALA A 140 3.89 6.29 16.26
C ALA A 140 4.78 7.23 15.42
N ALA A 141 4.43 8.52 15.34
CA ALA A 141 5.24 9.51 14.65
C ALA A 141 6.62 9.68 15.30
N ASP A 142 6.70 9.68 16.63
CA ASP A 142 7.97 9.76 17.36
C ASP A 142 8.84 8.52 17.17
N LEU A 143 8.22 7.33 17.19
CA LEU A 143 8.91 6.06 16.95
C LEU A 143 9.50 6.03 15.53
N VAL A 144 8.68 6.33 14.53
CA VAL A 144 9.10 6.40 13.12
C VAL A 144 10.18 7.46 12.93
N ARG A 145 10.04 8.63 13.53
CA ARG A 145 11.03 9.71 13.47
C ARG A 145 12.36 9.34 14.12
N ALA A 146 12.34 8.61 15.23
CA ALA A 146 13.57 8.11 15.86
C ALA A 146 14.32 7.17 14.91
N PHE A 147 13.62 6.21 14.31
CA PHE A 147 14.21 5.27 13.35
C PHE A 147 14.70 5.95 12.06
N LEU A 148 13.89 6.87 11.52
CA LEU A 148 14.22 7.64 10.32
C LEU A 148 15.18 8.80 10.61
N GLY A 149 15.46 9.19 11.85
CA GLY A 149 16.24 10.38 12.20
C GLY A 149 15.74 11.70 11.59
N ARG A 150 14.51 11.70 11.07
CA ARG A 150 13.80 12.83 10.44
C ARG A 150 12.31 12.49 10.35
N GLU A 151 11.48 13.49 10.08
CA GLU A 151 10.07 13.27 9.74
C GLU A 151 9.92 12.39 8.48
N SER A 152 8.81 11.64 8.43
CA SER A 152 8.47 10.82 7.27
C SER A 152 8.16 11.68 6.05
N ARG A 153 8.53 11.20 4.87
CA ARG A 153 8.39 11.92 3.59
C ARG A 153 7.65 11.10 2.55
N PHE A 154 7.06 11.80 1.60
CA PHE A 154 6.31 11.21 0.49
C PHE A 154 7.21 10.67 -0.64
N ASP A 155 8.47 11.12 -0.72
CA ASP A 155 9.40 10.85 -1.82
C ASP A 155 9.52 9.36 -2.18
N ALA A 156 9.61 8.48 -1.18
CA ALA A 156 9.74 7.04 -1.40
C ALA A 156 8.47 6.41 -2.01
N LEU A 157 7.28 6.89 -1.61
CA LEU A 157 6.03 6.47 -2.23
C LEU A 157 5.92 7.02 -3.66
N GLU A 158 6.31 8.27 -3.90
CA GLU A 158 6.31 8.86 -5.23
C GLU A 158 7.19 8.06 -6.20
N LEU A 159 8.42 7.72 -5.80
CA LEU A 159 9.32 6.88 -6.59
C LEU A 159 8.71 5.50 -6.86
N TRP A 160 8.04 4.91 -5.86
CA TRP A 160 7.33 3.65 -6.03
C TRP A 160 6.16 3.78 -7.02
N LEU A 161 5.37 4.85 -6.97
CA LEU A 161 4.27 5.11 -7.92
C LEU A 161 4.77 5.30 -9.34
N ARG A 162 5.84 6.08 -9.52
CA ARG A 162 6.42 6.43 -10.82
C ARG A 162 7.22 5.30 -11.46
N ARG A 163 7.53 4.24 -10.71
CA ARG A 163 8.21 3.06 -11.26
C ARG A 163 7.34 2.47 -12.37
N SER A 164 7.78 2.66 -13.61
CA SER A 164 7.28 1.98 -14.79
C SER A 164 8.46 1.23 -15.41
N GLU A 165 8.27 -0.02 -15.76
CA GLU A 165 9.30 -0.79 -16.47
C GLU A 165 9.27 -0.55 -17.99
N VAL A 166 8.72 0.59 -18.43
CA VAL A 166 8.81 1.00 -19.83
C VAL A 166 10.15 1.71 -20.04
N GLY A 167 11.26 0.94 -20.07
CA GLY A 167 12.56 1.57 -20.26
C GLY A 167 13.83 0.73 -20.10
N ALA A 168 13.90 -0.51 -20.58
CA ALA A 168 15.19 -1.19 -20.75
C ALA A 168 15.29 -2.13 -21.97
N GLY A 169 14.34 -2.13 -22.90
CA GLY A 169 14.33 -3.13 -23.98
C GLY A 169 13.63 -2.75 -25.30
N ALA A 170 13.34 -1.48 -25.56
CA ALA A 170 12.71 -1.08 -26.82
C ALA A 170 13.11 0.35 -27.24
N ARG A 171 14.39 0.54 -27.52
CA ARG A 171 14.88 1.51 -28.51
C ARG A 171 15.99 0.81 -29.29
N LYS A 172 15.62 0.24 -30.44
CA LYS A 172 16.49 0.12 -31.60
C LYS A 172 16.07 1.20 -32.57
#